data_AF-A0AAV4H6L8-F1
#
_entry.id   AF-A0AAV4H6L8-F1
#
_cell.length_a   1.000
_cell.length_b   1.000
_cell.length_c   1.000
_cell.angle_alpha   90.00
_cell.angle_beta   90.00
_cell.angle_gamma   90.00
#
_symmetry.space_group_name_H-M   'P 1'
#
loop_
_entity.id
_entity.type
_entity.pdbx_description
1 polymer ?
#
loop_
_entity_poly.entity_id
_entity_poly.type
_entity_poly.pdbx_seq_one_letter_code
_entity_poly.pdbx_strand_id
1 'polypeptide(L)'
;MFSPQNIIIHQSKQGCQKTDNLFSPEVLDKLFMGVDVPGESFDLPALAVHRSRDHGLPPYLDYLDHVLKALARQPNMDRLVSALNLPKCVMDGIYESLSDIDLFVGALYETPVTDGIVGPTFAYLIGEQFHRLRVGDRFFYETTDQNIGFTPAQLQDIQQKASLANVYCKNNPKLQKLQPKVMERRTSSNLKISCSSFADFDFSLWKEE
;
A
#
# COMPACT_ATOMS: atom_id res chain seq x y z
N MET A 1 -27.81 -3.27 11.30
CA MET A 1 -27.13 -4.39 10.63
C MET A 1 -26.24 -3.81 9.53
N PHE A 2 -24.93 -3.95 9.64
CA PHE A 2 -23.98 -3.41 8.66
C PHE A 2 -24.12 -4.17 7.34
N SER A 3 -24.49 -3.51 6.25
CA SER A 3 -24.39 -4.11 4.92
C SER A 3 -22.97 -3.85 4.37
N PRO A 4 -22.32 -4.84 3.72
CA PRO A 4 -21.03 -4.63 3.07
C PRO A 4 -21.04 -3.44 2.09
N GLN A 5 -22.19 -3.21 1.44
CA GLN A 5 -22.42 -2.09 0.53
C GLN A 5 -22.22 -0.73 1.22
N ASN A 6 -22.70 -0.57 2.45
CA ASN A 6 -22.56 0.68 3.19
C ASN A 6 -21.10 0.95 3.58
N ILE A 7 -20.31 -0.11 3.82
CA ILE A 7 -18.87 -0.01 4.13
C ILE A 7 -18.12 0.53 2.92
N ILE A 8 -18.30 -0.06 1.74
CA ILE A 8 -17.64 0.39 0.49
C ILE A 8 -17.99 1.85 0.19
N ILE A 9 -19.27 2.22 0.33
CA ILE A 9 -19.72 3.59 0.14
C ILE A 9 -19.03 4.54 1.12
N HIS A 10 -18.84 4.13 2.38
CA HIS A 10 -18.16 4.95 3.38
C HIS A 10 -16.65 5.06 3.10
N GLN A 11 -15.99 3.96 2.76
CA GLN A 11 -14.57 3.93 2.37
C GLN A 11 -14.28 4.87 1.20
N SER A 12 -15.19 4.98 0.22
CA SER A 12 -15.04 5.94 -0.88
C SER A 12 -15.18 7.42 -0.48
N LYS A 13 -15.60 7.71 0.75
CA LYS A 13 -15.85 9.08 1.25
C LYS A 13 -14.86 9.52 2.31
N GLN A 14 -14.35 8.58 3.10
CA GLN A 14 -13.45 8.85 4.21
C GLN A 14 -12.01 8.97 3.72
N GLY A 15 -11.31 10.00 4.18
CA GLY A 15 -9.87 10.10 3.94
C GLY A 15 -9.13 9.06 4.78
N CYS A 16 -8.10 8.46 4.21
CA CYS A 16 -7.13 7.69 4.98
C CYS A 16 -6.47 8.58 6.04
N GLN A 17 -6.10 7.99 7.18
CA GLN A 17 -5.21 8.65 8.15
C GLN A 17 -3.87 8.97 7.50
N LYS A 18 -3.15 9.92 8.07
CA LYS A 18 -1.80 10.25 7.61
C LYS A 18 -0.90 9.03 7.87
N THR A 19 -0.04 8.70 6.91
CA THR A 19 1.03 7.73 7.13
C THR A 19 2.15 8.43 7.91
N ASP A 20 2.22 8.15 9.20
CA ASP A 20 3.24 8.64 10.12
C ASP A 20 3.53 7.59 11.20
N ASN A 21 4.33 7.96 12.19
CA ASN A 21 4.74 7.09 13.29
C ASN A 21 3.68 7.02 14.42
N LEU A 22 2.47 7.54 14.22
CA LEU A 22 1.39 7.52 15.20
C LEU A 22 0.31 6.52 14.76
N PHE A 23 -0.09 5.68 15.71
CA PHE A 23 -1.10 4.66 15.48
C PHE A 23 -2.37 5.00 16.25
N SER A 24 -3.53 4.65 15.68
CA SER A 24 -4.79 4.81 16.40
C SER A 24 -4.84 3.87 17.60
N PRO A 25 -5.46 4.26 18.73
CA PRO A 25 -5.61 3.39 19.91
C PRO A 25 -6.26 2.03 19.59
N GLU A 26 -7.09 1.98 18.54
CA GLU A 26 -7.79 0.76 18.12
C GLU A 26 -6.84 -0.35 17.63
N VAL A 27 -5.65 0.01 17.12
CA VAL A 27 -4.62 -0.97 16.70
C VAL A 27 -3.39 -0.97 17.60
N LEU A 28 -3.18 0.09 18.38
CA LEU A 28 -2.07 0.19 19.33
C LEU A 28 -2.39 -0.52 20.66
N ASP A 29 -3.57 -0.30 21.23
CA ASP A 29 -3.89 -0.80 22.59
C ASP A 29 -5.06 -1.79 22.60
N LYS A 30 -5.85 -1.85 21.52
CA LYS A 30 -7.14 -2.56 21.49
C LYS A 30 -7.28 -3.54 20.34
N LEU A 31 -6.18 -3.93 19.70
CA LEU A 31 -6.27 -4.88 18.58
C LEU A 31 -6.90 -6.19 19.09
N PHE A 32 -8.01 -6.58 18.49
CA PHE A 32 -8.83 -7.76 18.87
C PHE A 32 -9.20 -7.84 20.36
N MET A 33 -9.39 -6.68 21.01
CA MET A 33 -9.72 -6.64 22.43
C MET A 33 -10.97 -7.47 22.74
N GLY A 34 -10.84 -8.41 23.68
CA GLY A 34 -11.97 -9.24 24.13
C GLY A 34 -12.48 -10.27 23.12
N VAL A 35 -11.73 -10.55 22.05
CA VAL A 35 -12.09 -11.58 21.06
C VAL A 35 -11.77 -12.98 21.58
N ASP A 36 -10.51 -13.22 21.96
CA ASP A 36 -10.07 -14.55 22.43
C ASP A 36 -10.21 -14.68 23.96
N VAL A 37 -9.78 -13.66 24.69
CA VAL A 37 -9.88 -13.59 26.15
C VAL A 37 -10.47 -12.25 26.57
N PRO A 38 -11.54 -12.23 27.39
CA PRO A 38 -12.12 -10.98 27.88
C PRO A 38 -11.10 -10.10 28.60
N GLY A 39 -10.95 -8.87 28.14
CA GLY A 39 -10.02 -7.89 28.73
C GLY A 39 -8.59 -7.94 28.21
N GLU A 40 -8.24 -8.93 27.40
CA GLU A 40 -6.95 -8.96 26.69
C GLU A 40 -7.05 -8.26 25.34
N SER A 41 -5.93 -7.71 24.87
CA SER A 41 -5.76 -7.04 23.59
C SER A 41 -4.32 -7.19 23.10
N PHE A 42 -4.10 -6.81 21.85
CA PHE A 42 -2.78 -6.78 21.24
C PHE A 42 -2.39 -5.36 20.79
N ASP A 43 -1.08 -5.18 20.61
CA ASP A 43 -0.46 -4.00 20.00
C ASP A 43 0.08 -4.38 18.62
N LEU A 44 -0.54 -3.86 17.56
CA LEU A 44 -0.20 -4.19 16.18
C LEU A 44 1.23 -3.74 15.79
N PRO A 45 1.66 -2.50 16.05
CA PRO A 45 3.06 -2.10 15.90
C PRO A 45 4.07 -2.99 16.65
N ALA A 46 3.79 -3.34 17.91
CA ALA A 46 4.65 -4.24 18.68
C ALA A 46 4.72 -5.63 18.06
N LEU A 47 3.59 -6.17 17.60
CA LEU A 47 3.55 -7.43 16.86
C LEU A 47 4.36 -7.37 15.56
N ALA A 48 4.37 -6.23 14.85
CA ALA A 48 5.18 -6.06 13.65
C ALA A 48 6.69 -6.12 13.97
N VAL A 49 7.13 -5.47 15.07
CA VAL A 49 8.51 -5.56 15.57
C VAL A 49 8.87 -6.99 15.97
N HIS A 50 8.04 -7.64 16.77
CA HIS A 50 8.30 -9.03 17.19
C HIS A 50 8.35 -10.00 16.00
N ARG A 51 7.45 -9.83 15.03
CA ARG A 51 7.44 -10.65 13.80
C ARG A 51 8.67 -10.43 12.93
N SER A 52 9.16 -9.18 12.85
CA SER A 52 10.41 -8.86 12.17
C SER A 52 11.58 -9.66 12.75
N ARG A 53 11.67 -9.72 14.08
CA ARG A 53 12.71 -10.45 14.81
C ARG A 53 12.56 -11.97 14.68
N ASP A 54 11.33 -12.49 14.78
CA ASP A 54 11.03 -13.91 14.58
C ASP A 54 11.44 -14.39 13.17
N HIS A 55 11.20 -13.55 12.16
CA HIS A 55 11.61 -13.83 10.78
C HIS A 55 13.12 -13.59 10.53
N GLY A 56 13.89 -13.16 11.54
CA GLY A 56 15.32 -12.88 11.42
C GLY A 56 15.63 -11.78 10.41
N LEU A 57 14.75 -10.78 10.26
CA LEU A 57 15.00 -9.67 9.35
C LEU A 57 16.21 -8.86 9.83
N PRO A 58 17.14 -8.49 8.93
CA PRO A 58 18.22 -7.60 9.25
C PRO A 58 17.73 -6.26 9.82
N PRO A 59 18.57 -5.57 10.62
CA PRO A 59 18.25 -4.23 11.10
C PRO A 59 18.05 -3.22 9.97
N TYR A 60 17.39 -2.11 10.30
CA TYR A 60 17.08 -1.02 9.39
C TYR A 60 18.31 -0.50 8.62
N LEU A 61 19.46 -0.35 9.29
CA LEU A 61 20.66 0.19 8.64
C LEU A 61 21.21 -0.71 7.53
N ASP A 62 21.02 -2.03 7.62
CA ASP A 62 21.44 -2.97 6.58
C ASP A 62 20.57 -2.81 5.31
N TYR A 63 19.26 -2.64 5.51
CA TYR A 63 18.34 -2.34 4.42
C TYR A 63 18.60 -0.98 3.81
N LEU A 64 18.84 0.03 4.64
CA LEU A 64 19.18 1.37 4.17
C LEU A 64 20.46 1.33 3.32
N ASP A 65 21.53 0.69 3.81
CA ASP A 65 22.77 0.50 3.05
C ASP A 65 22.54 -0.22 1.71
N HIS A 66 21.74 -1.29 1.71
CA HIS A 66 21.37 -1.99 0.48
C HIS A 66 20.64 -1.07 -0.52
N VAL A 67 19.63 -0.35 -0.06
CA VAL A 67 18.84 0.59 -0.89
C VAL A 67 19.75 1.69 -1.43
N LEU A 68 20.65 2.22 -0.62
CA LEU A 68 21.58 3.26 -1.03
C LEU A 68 22.58 2.78 -2.08
N LYS A 69 23.12 1.57 -1.92
CA LYS A 69 23.97 0.94 -2.94
C LYS A 69 23.22 0.70 -4.25
N ALA A 70 21.93 0.39 -4.18
CA ALA A 70 21.10 0.18 -5.37
C ALA A 70 20.70 1.48 -6.08
N LEU A 71 20.39 2.53 -5.31
CA LEU A 71 19.97 3.84 -5.84
C LEU A 71 21.14 4.74 -6.23
N ALA A 72 22.30 4.57 -5.61
CA ALA A 72 23.47 5.38 -5.86
C ALA A 72 24.54 4.60 -6.63
N ARG A 73 25.06 5.23 -7.70
CA ARG A 73 26.50 5.20 -7.93
C ARG A 73 27.18 6.05 -6.83
N GLN A 74 27.14 5.57 -5.56
CA GLN A 74 27.68 6.17 -4.32
C GLN A 74 27.20 7.61 -3.99
N PRO A 75 26.60 7.86 -2.82
CA PRO A 75 27.39 8.59 -1.82
C PRO A 75 27.18 8.17 -0.35
N ASN A 76 28.13 8.63 0.45
CA ASN A 76 28.40 8.44 1.87
C ASN A 76 27.19 8.25 2.82
N MET A 77 27.19 7.14 3.58
CA MET A 77 26.16 6.74 4.55
C MET A 77 25.87 7.81 5.62
N ASP A 78 26.89 8.52 6.09
CA ASP A 78 26.77 9.53 7.15
C ASP A 78 25.80 10.67 6.80
N ARG A 79 25.73 11.06 5.51
CA ARG A 79 24.84 12.12 5.05
C ARG A 79 23.37 11.71 5.10
N LEU A 80 23.08 10.43 4.83
CA LEU A 80 21.72 9.91 4.87
C LEU A 80 21.25 9.69 6.29
N VAL A 81 22.09 9.13 7.17
CA VAL A 81 21.77 9.02 8.60
C VAL A 81 21.53 10.41 9.21
N SER A 82 22.29 11.43 8.81
CA SER A 82 22.05 12.81 9.25
C SER A 82 20.82 13.49 8.62
N ALA A 83 20.31 12.96 7.50
CA ALA A 83 19.07 13.42 6.87
C ALA A 83 17.83 12.69 7.45
N LEU A 84 18.04 11.56 8.12
CA LEU A 84 17.01 10.88 8.89
C LEU A 84 16.78 11.66 10.18
N ASN A 85 15.60 12.28 10.30
CA ASN A 85 15.13 12.89 11.53
C ASN A 85 14.66 11.81 12.52
N LEU A 86 15.52 10.83 12.85
CA LEU A 86 15.21 9.87 13.90
C LEU A 86 15.04 10.63 15.23
N PRO A 87 13.90 10.50 15.92
CA PRO A 87 13.70 11.21 17.16
C PRO A 87 14.74 10.82 18.19
N LYS A 88 15.14 11.79 19.01
CA LYS A 88 16.06 11.57 20.12
C LYS A 88 15.66 10.40 21.03
N CYS A 89 14.38 10.09 21.20
CA CYS A 89 13.94 8.93 21.99
C CYS A 89 14.25 7.56 21.36
N VAL A 90 14.37 7.47 20.04
CA VAL A 90 14.86 6.25 19.36
C VAL A 90 16.37 6.13 19.54
N MET A 91 17.07 7.26 19.57
CA MET A 91 18.52 7.36 19.78
C MET A 91 18.93 7.16 21.26
N ASP A 92 18.08 7.56 22.20
CA ASP A 92 18.38 7.64 23.64
C ASP A 92 17.45 6.72 24.46
N GLY A 93 17.63 5.40 24.36
CA GLY A 93 17.23 4.46 25.43
C GLY A 93 16.24 3.35 25.08
N ILE A 94 15.75 3.25 23.84
CA ILE A 94 14.96 2.07 23.40
C ILE A 94 15.86 0.99 22.78
N TYR A 95 16.82 1.40 21.95
CA TYR A 95 17.84 0.52 21.37
C TYR A 95 19.20 0.83 21.99
N GLU A 96 20.03 -0.20 22.16
CA GLU A 96 21.41 -0.05 22.64
C GLU A 96 22.30 0.65 21.59
N SER A 97 22.07 0.34 20.31
CA SER A 97 22.73 0.96 19.17
C SER A 97 21.74 1.30 18.04
N LEU A 98 22.09 2.29 17.22
CA LEU A 98 21.36 2.58 15.98
C LEU A 98 21.35 1.41 15.01
N SER A 99 22.35 0.52 15.12
CA SER A 99 22.46 -0.70 14.34
C SER A 99 21.44 -1.77 14.75
N ASP A 100 20.71 -1.58 15.86
CA ASP A 100 19.72 -2.54 16.35
C ASP A 100 18.28 -2.15 15.96
N ILE A 101 18.09 -0.98 15.33
CA ILE A 101 16.76 -0.47 14.97
C ILE A 101 16.10 -1.46 14.00
N ASP A 102 14.90 -1.95 14.35
CA ASP A 102 14.12 -2.82 13.47
C ASP A 102 13.71 -2.08 12.19
N LEU A 103 13.75 -2.77 11.03
CA LEU A 103 13.38 -2.18 9.72
C LEU A 103 12.06 -1.42 9.76
N PHE A 104 11.02 -2.02 10.34
CA PHE A 104 9.69 -1.40 10.43
C PHE A 104 9.72 -0.07 11.19
N VAL A 105 10.49 0.01 12.28
CA VAL A 105 10.62 1.24 13.08
C VAL A 105 11.38 2.29 12.30
N GLY A 106 12.57 1.96 11.80
CA GLY A 106 13.41 2.92 11.07
C GLY A 106 12.71 3.50 9.84
N ALA A 107 12.05 2.65 9.05
CA ALA A 107 11.35 3.09 7.84
C ALA A 107 10.10 3.94 8.11
N LEU A 108 9.42 3.78 9.26
CA LEU A 108 8.30 4.66 9.65
C LEU A 108 8.73 6.09 9.98
N TYR A 109 9.99 6.29 10.35
CA TYR A 109 10.56 7.60 10.66
C TYR A 109 11.13 8.32 9.44
N GLU A 110 11.16 7.67 8.28
CA GLU A 110 11.56 8.32 7.05
C GLU A 110 10.51 9.32 6.57
N THR A 111 10.98 10.44 6.00
CA THR A 111 10.07 11.37 5.33
C THR A 111 9.58 10.76 4.03
N PRO A 112 8.26 10.75 3.76
CA PRO A 112 7.73 10.23 2.50
C PRO A 112 8.36 10.89 1.27
N VAL A 113 8.58 10.11 0.21
CA VAL A 113 9.03 10.63 -1.08
C VAL A 113 7.98 11.54 -1.72
N THR A 114 8.38 12.41 -2.65
CA THR A 114 7.44 13.28 -3.38
C THR A 114 6.34 12.45 -4.05
N ASP A 115 5.09 12.87 -3.87
CA ASP A 115 3.87 12.17 -4.33
C ASP A 115 3.68 10.74 -3.80
N GLY A 116 4.46 10.34 -2.78
CA GLY A 116 4.36 9.05 -2.10
C GLY A 116 3.88 9.16 -0.65
N ILE A 117 3.63 8.01 -0.04
CA ILE A 117 3.19 7.89 1.38
C ILE A 117 4.19 7.15 2.27
N VAL A 118 5.30 6.67 1.69
CA VAL A 118 6.37 5.96 2.40
C VAL A 118 7.71 6.61 2.10
N GLY A 119 8.66 6.45 3.03
CA GLY A 119 10.03 6.89 2.85
C GLY A 119 10.81 6.11 1.78
N PRO A 120 12.01 6.59 1.40
CA PRO A 120 12.82 6.00 0.34
C PRO A 120 13.13 4.51 0.52
N THR A 121 13.35 4.01 1.74
CA THR A 121 13.66 2.59 1.98
C THR A 121 12.48 1.71 1.60
N PHE A 122 11.29 2.00 2.14
CA PHE A 122 10.09 1.26 1.77
C PHE A 122 9.65 1.54 0.33
N ALA A 123 9.84 2.75 -0.21
CA ALA A 123 9.56 3.02 -1.62
C ALA A 123 10.38 2.11 -2.54
N TYR A 124 11.68 1.95 -2.26
CA TYR A 124 12.54 1.04 -3.00
C TYR A 124 12.11 -0.41 -2.82
N LEU A 125 12.04 -0.91 -1.58
CA LEU A 125 11.76 -2.33 -1.31
C LEU A 125 10.38 -2.77 -1.86
N ILE A 126 9.35 -1.93 -1.68
CA ILE A 126 8.01 -2.19 -2.22
C ILE A 126 8.05 -2.15 -3.75
N GLY A 127 8.67 -1.13 -4.35
CA GLY A 127 8.76 -0.98 -5.80
C GLY A 127 9.53 -2.12 -6.47
N GLU A 128 10.64 -2.55 -5.86
CA GLU A 128 11.47 -3.66 -6.28
C GLU A 128 10.68 -4.99 -6.26
N GLN A 129 9.96 -5.23 -5.16
CA GLN A 129 9.12 -6.42 -5.03
C GLN A 129 7.97 -6.43 -6.05
N PHE A 130 7.27 -5.30 -6.26
CA PHE A 130 6.22 -5.19 -7.28
C PHE A 130 6.77 -5.32 -8.70
N HIS A 131 7.97 -4.80 -8.96
CA HIS A 131 8.63 -4.97 -10.25
C HIS A 131 8.89 -6.46 -10.51
N ARG A 132 9.49 -7.19 -9.56
CA ARG A 132 9.74 -8.63 -9.68
C ARG A 132 8.46 -9.42 -9.89
N LEU A 133 7.40 -9.11 -9.14
CA LEU A 133 6.09 -9.76 -9.30
C LEU A 133 5.53 -9.56 -10.71
N ARG A 134 5.63 -8.33 -11.25
CA ARG A 134 5.16 -8.03 -12.60
C ARG A 134 5.98 -8.72 -13.68
N VAL A 135 7.31 -8.62 -13.64
CA VAL A 135 8.18 -9.15 -14.72
C VAL A 135 8.38 -10.67 -14.63
N GLY A 136 8.26 -11.24 -13.44
CA GLY A 136 8.38 -12.67 -13.20
C GLY A 136 7.09 -13.46 -13.44
N ASP A 137 5.95 -12.78 -13.57
CA ASP A 137 4.67 -13.42 -13.84
C ASP A 137 4.44 -13.59 -15.34
N ARG A 138 4.54 -14.85 -15.80
CA ARG A 138 4.26 -15.22 -17.19
C ARG A 138 2.82 -14.85 -17.61
N PHE A 139 1.88 -14.90 -16.68
CA PHE A 139 0.46 -14.63 -16.89
C PHE A 139 0.07 -13.19 -16.52
N PHE A 140 1.04 -12.31 -16.32
CA PHE A 140 0.75 -10.90 -16.10
C PHE A 140 -0.14 -10.37 -17.23
N TYR A 141 -1.20 -9.63 -16.91
CA TYR A 141 -2.29 -9.34 -17.85
C TYR A 141 -1.87 -8.59 -19.13
N GLU A 142 -0.73 -7.90 -19.11
CA GLU A 142 -0.15 -7.21 -20.29
C GLU A 142 0.85 -8.07 -21.07
N THR A 143 0.91 -9.38 -20.78
CA THR A 143 1.82 -10.29 -21.48
C THR A 143 1.55 -10.30 -22.99
N THR A 144 2.62 -10.41 -23.77
CA THR A 144 2.57 -10.46 -25.24
C THR A 144 2.68 -11.89 -25.78
N ASP A 145 2.74 -12.90 -24.91
CA ASP A 145 2.71 -14.31 -25.29
C ASP A 145 1.35 -14.64 -25.91
N GLN A 146 1.36 -14.97 -27.20
CA GLN A 146 0.15 -15.21 -28.00
C GLN A 146 -0.66 -16.44 -27.54
N ASN A 147 -0.07 -17.34 -26.76
CA ASN A 147 -0.74 -18.56 -26.32
C ASN A 147 -1.53 -18.37 -25.00
N ILE A 148 -1.25 -17.31 -24.25
CA ILE A 148 -1.84 -17.08 -22.92
C ILE A 148 -2.30 -15.65 -22.67
N GLY A 149 -1.81 -14.69 -23.45
CA GLY A 149 -2.16 -13.29 -23.31
C GLY A 149 -3.56 -12.98 -23.84
N PHE A 150 -4.12 -11.88 -23.37
CA PHE A 150 -5.34 -11.33 -23.96
C PHE A 150 -5.09 -10.93 -25.41
N THR A 151 -6.13 -11.02 -26.25
CA THR A 151 -6.07 -10.42 -27.58
C THR A 151 -5.93 -8.89 -27.47
N PRO A 152 -5.41 -8.19 -28.49
CA PRO A 152 -5.29 -6.74 -28.44
C PRO A 152 -6.61 -6.02 -28.13
N ALA A 153 -7.74 -6.53 -28.64
CA ALA A 153 -9.06 -5.97 -28.37
C ALA A 153 -9.50 -6.18 -26.90
N GLN A 154 -9.30 -7.39 -26.36
CA GLN A 154 -9.58 -7.70 -24.96
C GLN A 154 -8.73 -6.83 -24.01
N LEU A 155 -7.43 -6.69 -24.29
CA LEU A 155 -6.54 -5.87 -23.47
C LEU A 155 -6.92 -4.39 -23.51
N GLN A 156 -7.28 -3.88 -24.69
CA GLN A 156 -7.76 -2.50 -24.84
C GLN A 156 -9.05 -2.26 -24.04
N ASP A 157 -9.99 -3.20 -24.07
CA ASP A 157 -11.23 -3.12 -23.30
C ASP A 157 -10.94 -3.05 -21.79
N ILE A 158 -10.07 -3.93 -21.29
CA ILE A 158 -9.63 -3.92 -19.89
C ILE A 158 -8.99 -2.58 -19.54
N GLN A 159 -7.98 -2.12 -20.28
CA GLN A 159 -7.21 -0.92 -19.95
C GLN A 159 -8.07 0.36 -19.97
N GLN A 160 -9.06 0.44 -20.84
CA GLN A 160 -9.92 1.62 -20.95
C GLN A 160 -11.04 1.65 -19.91
N LYS A 161 -11.54 0.48 -19.49
CA LYS A 161 -12.77 0.37 -18.70
C LYS A 161 -12.53 -0.10 -17.27
N ALA A 162 -11.47 -0.85 -17.01
CA ALA A 162 -11.15 -1.33 -15.68
C ALA A 162 -10.70 -0.17 -14.79
N SER A 163 -11.52 0.11 -13.78
CA SER A 163 -11.18 0.98 -12.66
C SER A 163 -11.88 0.47 -11.42
N LEU A 164 -11.31 0.72 -10.25
CA LEU A 164 -11.96 0.36 -8.99
C LEU A 164 -13.32 1.08 -8.84
N ALA A 165 -13.47 2.27 -9.45
CA ALA A 165 -14.75 2.96 -9.53
C ALA A 165 -15.80 2.17 -10.34
N ASN A 166 -15.43 1.68 -11.53
CA ASN A 166 -16.31 0.89 -12.36
C ASN A 166 -16.71 -0.42 -11.65
N VAL A 167 -15.74 -1.12 -11.06
CA VAL A 167 -15.98 -2.34 -10.27
C VAL A 167 -16.99 -2.06 -9.13
N TYR A 168 -16.83 -0.97 -8.39
CA TYR A 168 -17.78 -0.60 -7.33
C TYR A 168 -19.17 -0.29 -7.87
N CYS A 169 -19.28 0.49 -8.94
CA CYS A 169 -20.56 0.85 -9.53
C CYS A 169 -21.32 -0.38 -10.08
N LYS A 170 -20.63 -1.31 -10.77
CA LYS A 170 -21.28 -2.49 -11.37
C LYS A 170 -21.71 -3.52 -10.32
N ASN A 171 -21.00 -3.61 -9.18
CA ASN A 171 -21.30 -4.58 -8.12
C ASN A 171 -22.17 -4.03 -6.97
N ASN A 172 -22.55 -2.75 -7.00
CA ASN A 172 -23.35 -2.13 -5.94
C ASN A 172 -24.53 -1.34 -6.52
N PRO A 173 -25.71 -1.95 -6.73
CA PRO A 173 -26.86 -1.28 -7.33
C PRO A 173 -27.37 -0.04 -6.59
N LYS A 174 -27.07 0.08 -5.29
CA LYS A 174 -27.42 1.26 -4.47
C LYS A 174 -26.45 2.44 -4.64
N LEU A 175 -25.27 2.20 -5.22
CA LEU A 175 -24.27 3.23 -5.47
C LEU A 175 -24.60 3.92 -6.80
N GLN A 176 -25.13 5.14 -6.72
CA GLN A 176 -25.52 5.90 -7.90
C GLN A 176 -24.41 6.80 -8.44
N LYS A 177 -23.51 7.28 -7.57
CA LYS A 177 -22.46 8.22 -7.93
C LYS A 177 -21.17 7.95 -7.18
N LEU A 178 -20.05 7.99 -7.90
CA LEU A 178 -18.71 7.75 -7.38
C LEU A 178 -17.68 8.60 -8.14
N GLN A 179 -16.59 8.96 -7.47
CA GLN A 179 -15.48 9.64 -8.13
C GLN A 179 -14.68 8.65 -9.01
N PRO A 180 -14.16 9.06 -10.18
CA PRO A 180 -13.40 8.17 -11.05
C PRO A 180 -12.14 7.59 -10.39
N LYS A 181 -11.42 8.39 -9.60
CA LYS A 181 -10.21 7.96 -8.91
C LYS A 181 -10.47 7.75 -7.42
N VAL A 182 -10.93 6.56 -7.06
CA VAL A 182 -11.42 6.26 -5.70
C VAL A 182 -10.36 6.27 -4.60
N MET A 183 -9.08 6.06 -4.96
CA MET A 183 -7.95 6.11 -4.03
C MET A 183 -7.40 7.53 -3.83
N GLU A 184 -7.83 8.49 -4.65
CA GLU A 184 -7.47 9.89 -4.52
C GLU A 184 -8.55 10.66 -3.74
N ARG A 185 -8.14 11.73 -3.05
CA ARG A 185 -9.09 12.62 -2.38
C ARG A 185 -10.02 13.28 -3.39
N ARG A 186 -11.20 13.67 -2.90
CA ARG A 186 -12.14 14.44 -3.71
C ARG A 186 -11.63 15.87 -3.87
N THR A 187 -11.28 16.22 -5.10
CA THR A 187 -10.92 17.56 -5.55
C THR A 187 -11.90 18.03 -6.63
N SER A 188 -11.71 19.25 -7.15
CA SER A 188 -12.44 19.73 -8.33
C SER A 188 -12.19 18.86 -9.58
N SER A 189 -11.04 18.21 -9.69
CA SER A 189 -10.68 17.31 -10.79
C SER A 189 -11.13 15.86 -10.59
N ASN A 190 -11.64 15.50 -9.41
CA ASN A 190 -12.06 14.14 -9.05
C ASN A 190 -13.45 14.15 -8.39
N LEU A 191 -14.40 14.83 -9.03
CA LEU A 191 -15.79 14.91 -8.58
C LEU A 191 -16.55 13.62 -8.87
N LYS A 192 -17.63 13.38 -8.10
CA LYS A 192 -18.50 12.23 -8.33
C LYS A 192 -19.26 12.39 -9.63
N ILE A 193 -19.22 11.35 -10.46
CA ILE A 193 -20.02 11.21 -11.67
C ILE A 193 -21.08 10.13 -11.48
N SER A 194 -22.04 10.06 -12.40
CA SER A 194 -23.03 8.98 -12.40
C SER A 194 -22.34 7.63 -12.62
N CYS A 195 -22.76 6.60 -11.89
CA CYS A 195 -22.28 5.24 -12.15
C CYS A 195 -22.62 4.76 -13.58
N SER A 196 -23.68 5.30 -14.18
CA SER A 196 -24.04 5.04 -15.58
C SER A 196 -23.06 5.65 -16.59
N SER A 197 -22.15 6.54 -16.16
CA SER A 197 -21.14 7.14 -17.03
C SER A 197 -19.90 6.25 -17.19
N PHE A 198 -19.73 5.21 -16.38
CA PHE A 198 -18.66 4.23 -16.56
C PHE A 198 -19.06 3.21 -17.62
N ALA A 199 -18.22 3.06 -18.65
CA ALA A 199 -18.45 2.13 -19.75
C ALA A 199 -18.53 0.67 -19.26
N ASP A 200 -19.42 -0.11 -19.88
CA ASP A 200 -19.51 -1.55 -19.67
C ASP A 200 -18.41 -2.30 -20.41
N PHE A 201 -17.86 -3.34 -19.77
CA PHE A 201 -16.93 -4.27 -20.40
C PHE A 201 -17.59 -4.99 -21.58
N ASP A 202 -16.86 -5.13 -22.67
CA ASP A 202 -17.37 -5.84 -23.84
C ASP A 202 -17.06 -7.33 -23.74
N PHE A 203 -17.92 -8.07 -23.03
CA PHE A 203 -17.76 -9.51 -22.85
C PHE A 203 -17.92 -10.31 -24.16
N SER A 204 -18.38 -9.70 -25.26
CA SER A 204 -18.43 -10.38 -26.56
C SER A 204 -17.03 -10.68 -27.11
N LEU A 205 -16.00 -9.95 -26.66
CA LEU A 205 -14.60 -10.19 -27.01
C LEU A 205 -14.05 -11.51 -26.45
N TRP A 206 -14.75 -12.13 -25.49
CA TRP A 206 -14.42 -13.44 -24.90
C TRP A 206 -15.32 -14.56 -25.39
N LYS A 207 -16.17 -14.30 -26.37
CA LYS A 207 -17.04 -15.31 -26.94
C LYS A 207 -16.20 -16.33 -27.72
N GLU A 208 -16.23 -17.58 -27.27
CA GLU A 208 -15.73 -18.73 -28.03
C GLU A 208 -16.83 -19.22 -29.01
N GLU A 209 -16.41 -19.87 -30.11
CA GLU A 209 -17.33 -20.42 -31.11
C GLU A 209 -18.23 -21.55 -30.58
#